data_AF-A0A5C9C512-F1
#
_entry.id   AF-A0A5C9C512-F1
#
_cell.length_a   1.000
_cell.length_b   1.000
_cell.length_c   1.000
_cell.angle_alpha   90.00
_cell.angle_beta   90.00
_cell.angle_gamma   90.00
#
_symmetry.space_group_name_H-M   'P 1'
#
loop_
_entity.id
_entity.type
_entity.pdbx_description
1 polymer ?
#
loop_
_entity_poly.entity_id
_entity_poly.type
_entity_poly.pdbx_seq_one_letter_code
_entity_poly.pdbx_strand_id
1 'polypeptide(L)'
;MTTIQMKRAEHLLWIVPLLYGIVTNNSAHVDSVFMYYNGVYFTFGFLMVTFFFLVVLIIPFLLHLYLRKLGERQFILSWLHVAISLLLIMAVLFIFSVNLPINTGWRYHIGELTQFSKWEYYNNMAVIITQIFIAIQILFSVYSVGSIIQFHIAKFQERKAVYEYDNTGYDESTDAMAQQMTA
;
A
#
# COMPACT_ATOMS: atom_id res chain seq x y z
N MET A 1 -0.24 -5.36 32.69
CA MET A 1 -1.16 -4.90 31.62
C MET A 1 -0.87 -5.75 30.39
N THR A 2 -1.74 -6.71 30.10
CA THR A 2 -1.56 -7.74 29.07
C THR A 2 -1.55 -7.10 27.69
N THR A 3 -0.36 -6.94 27.13
CA THR A 3 -0.17 -6.59 25.72
C THR A 3 -0.68 -7.75 24.88
N ILE A 4 -1.96 -7.69 24.52
CA ILE A 4 -2.49 -8.45 23.39
C ILE A 4 -1.55 -8.12 22.23
N GLN A 5 -0.72 -9.09 21.83
CA GLN A 5 0.04 -9.00 20.59
C GLN A 5 -0.97 -8.90 19.47
N MET A 6 -1.43 -7.68 19.15
CA MET A 6 -2.31 -7.43 18.03
C MET A 6 -1.60 -7.95 16.79
N LYS A 7 -2.07 -9.10 16.31
CA LYS A 7 -1.52 -9.86 15.20
C LYS A 7 -1.37 -8.92 14.00
N ARG A 8 -0.11 -8.59 13.69
CA ARG A 8 0.49 -8.45 12.35
C ARG A 8 -0.49 -8.18 11.18
N ALA A 9 -1.25 -7.09 11.24
CA ALA A 9 -2.21 -6.71 10.20
C ALA A 9 -1.57 -6.49 8.82
N GLU A 10 -0.28 -6.14 8.79
CA GLU A 10 0.48 -5.94 7.55
C GLU A 10 0.56 -7.22 6.71
N HIS A 11 0.52 -8.39 7.37
CA HIS A 11 0.58 -9.68 6.69
C HIS A 11 -0.73 -10.01 5.97
N LEU A 12 -1.84 -9.34 6.34
CA LEU A 12 -3.11 -9.49 5.65
C LEU A 12 -3.04 -8.95 4.21
N LEU A 13 -2.23 -7.92 3.97
CA LEU A 13 -1.97 -7.38 2.62
C LEU A 13 -1.47 -8.45 1.64
N TRP A 14 -0.80 -9.49 2.14
CA TRP A 14 -0.24 -10.57 1.33
C TRP A 14 -1.13 -11.80 1.34
N ILE A 15 -1.55 -12.23 2.52
CA ILE A 15 -2.24 -13.51 2.71
C ILE A 15 -3.62 -13.46 2.07
N VAL A 16 -4.37 -12.35 2.24
CA VAL A 16 -5.76 -12.28 1.80
C VAL A 16 -5.86 -12.27 0.27
N PRO A 17 -5.13 -11.40 -0.47
CA PRO A 17 -5.18 -11.43 -1.94
C PRO A 17 -4.68 -12.75 -2.51
N LEU A 18 -3.66 -13.36 -1.90
CA LEU A 18 -3.08 -14.61 -2.38
C LEU A 18 -4.02 -15.80 -2.17
N LEU A 19 -4.62 -15.93 -0.98
CA LEU A 19 -5.63 -16.97 -0.73
C LEU A 19 -6.86 -16.76 -1.61
N TYR A 20 -7.33 -15.52 -1.74
CA TYR A 20 -8.47 -15.23 -2.60
C TYR A 20 -8.16 -15.55 -4.06
N GLY A 21 -6.99 -15.16 -4.57
CA GLY A 21 -6.53 -15.47 -5.92
C GLY A 21 -6.43 -16.97 -6.17
N ILE A 22 -5.95 -17.76 -5.20
CA ILE A 22 -5.93 -19.24 -5.32
C ILE A 22 -7.34 -19.80 -5.35
N VAL A 23 -8.21 -19.41 -4.42
CA VAL A 23 -9.59 -19.93 -4.35
C VAL A 23 -10.35 -19.60 -5.63
N THR A 24 -10.26 -18.35 -6.07
CA THR A 24 -10.92 -17.90 -7.30
C THR A 24 -10.31 -18.48 -8.55
N ASN A 25 -8.99 -18.66 -8.66
CA ASN A 25 -8.39 -19.35 -9.81
C ASN A 25 -8.88 -20.80 -9.96
N ASN A 26 -9.17 -21.49 -8.86
CA ASN A 26 -9.69 -22.86 -8.90
C ASN A 26 -11.23 -22.93 -9.02
N SER A 27 -11.93 -21.83 -8.74
CA SER A 27 -13.40 -21.78 -8.71
C SER A 27 -14.01 -20.98 -9.85
N ALA A 28 -13.22 -20.11 -10.50
CA ALA A 28 -13.69 -19.26 -11.58
C ALA A 28 -13.75 -20.04 -12.89
N HIS A 29 -14.82 -19.84 -13.65
CA HIS A 29 -15.00 -20.42 -14.97
C HIS A 29 -14.17 -19.73 -16.08
N VAL A 30 -13.25 -18.85 -15.70
CA VAL A 30 -12.57 -17.91 -16.61
C VAL A 30 -11.05 -17.99 -16.40
N ASP A 31 -10.36 -18.62 -17.34
CA ASP A 31 -8.89 -18.77 -17.30
C ASP A 31 -8.15 -17.45 -17.60
N SER A 32 -8.84 -16.51 -18.27
CA SER A 32 -8.25 -15.26 -18.77
C SER A 32 -9.15 -14.05 -18.57
N VAL A 33 -8.59 -12.98 -18.01
CA VAL A 33 -9.21 -11.67 -17.86
C VAL A 33 -8.96 -10.84 -19.12
N PHE A 34 -10.03 -10.29 -19.68
CA PHE A 34 -9.98 -9.34 -20.80
C PHE A 34 -10.14 -7.93 -20.25
N MET A 35 -9.14 -7.09 -20.46
CA MET A 35 -9.17 -5.67 -20.11
C MET A 35 -9.08 -4.83 -21.38
N TYR A 36 -10.00 -3.89 -21.55
CA TYR A 36 -9.94 -2.90 -22.63
C TYR A 36 -9.62 -1.53 -22.08
N TYR A 37 -8.59 -0.90 -22.62
CA TYR A 37 -8.13 0.41 -22.18
C TYR A 37 -7.54 1.19 -23.36
N ASN A 38 -8.00 2.42 -23.57
CA ASN A 38 -7.50 3.33 -24.61
C ASN A 38 -7.39 2.71 -26.03
N GLY A 39 -8.41 1.97 -26.46
CA GLY A 39 -8.40 1.37 -27.81
C GLY A 39 -7.64 0.05 -27.92
N VAL A 40 -7.00 -0.42 -26.85
CA VAL A 40 -6.19 -1.63 -26.84
C VAL A 40 -6.80 -2.69 -25.93
N TYR A 41 -6.81 -3.94 -26.41
CA TYR A 41 -7.22 -5.10 -25.64
C TYR A 41 -6.00 -5.77 -25.02
N PHE A 42 -6.08 -6.02 -23.72
CA PHE A 42 -5.10 -6.79 -22.97
C PHE A 42 -5.78 -8.06 -22.46
N THR A 43 -5.06 -9.17 -22.56
CA THR A 43 -5.50 -10.46 -22.01
C THR A 43 -4.49 -10.91 -20.99
N PHE A 44 -4.95 -11.16 -19.77
CA PHE A 44 -4.11 -11.60 -18.65
C PHE A 44 -4.65 -12.89 -18.05
N GLY A 45 -3.78 -13.79 -17.64
CA GLY A 45 -4.20 -14.90 -16.77
C GLY A 45 -4.69 -14.35 -15.43
N PHE A 46 -5.70 -14.96 -14.83
CA PHE A 46 -6.25 -14.49 -13.54
C PHE A 46 -5.17 -14.41 -12.44
N LEU A 47 -4.27 -15.40 -12.38
CA LEU A 47 -3.10 -15.38 -11.50
C LEU A 47 -2.14 -14.21 -11.74
N MET A 48 -1.97 -13.77 -13.00
CA MET A 48 -1.13 -12.62 -13.32
C MET A 48 -1.72 -11.33 -12.74
N VAL A 49 -3.05 -11.18 -12.78
CA VAL A 49 -3.75 -10.04 -12.17
C VAL A 49 -3.57 -10.04 -10.66
N THR A 50 -3.74 -11.18 -9.98
CA THR A 50 -3.44 -11.28 -8.55
C THR A 50 -2.00 -10.92 -8.23
N PHE A 51 -1.04 -11.43 -9.02
CA PHE A 51 0.38 -11.14 -8.81
C PHE A 51 0.70 -9.66 -9.00
N PHE A 52 0.09 -9.00 -10.00
CA PHE A 52 0.21 -7.56 -10.19
C PHE A 52 -0.19 -6.78 -8.93
N PHE A 53 -1.36 -7.08 -8.35
CA PHE A 53 -1.79 -6.43 -7.11
C PHE A 53 -0.81 -6.67 -5.94
N LEU A 54 -0.26 -7.87 -5.81
CA LEU A 54 0.74 -8.20 -4.79
C LEU A 54 2.04 -7.40 -4.97
N VAL A 55 2.53 -7.27 -6.20
CA VAL A 55 3.75 -6.50 -6.49
C VAL A 55 3.57 -5.04 -6.09
N VAL A 56 2.41 -4.44 -6.39
CA VAL A 56 2.11 -3.05 -6.03
C VAL A 56 2.06 -2.84 -4.50
N LEU A 57 1.76 -3.88 -3.71
CA LEU A 57 1.74 -3.83 -2.25
C LEU A 57 3.12 -3.93 -1.58
N ILE A 58 4.19 -4.27 -2.30
CA ILE A 58 5.54 -4.43 -1.73
C ILE A 58 5.98 -3.16 -1.00
N ILE A 59 5.88 -2.02 -1.67
CA ILE A 59 6.38 -0.73 -1.16
C ILE A 59 5.61 -0.31 0.11
N PRO A 60 4.26 -0.22 0.08
CA PRO A 60 3.46 0.06 1.28
C PRO A 60 3.77 -0.90 2.43
N PHE A 61 3.93 -2.19 2.16
CA PHE A 61 4.24 -3.17 3.18
C PHE A 61 5.60 -2.92 3.86
N LEU A 62 6.65 -2.65 3.09
CA LEU A 62 7.96 -2.33 3.63
C LEU A 62 7.92 -1.04 4.48
N LEU A 63 7.15 -0.05 4.04
CA LEU A 63 6.96 1.20 4.77
C LEU A 63 6.20 0.99 6.09
N HIS A 64 5.15 0.16 6.10
CA HIS A 64 4.49 -0.24 7.34
C HIS A 64 5.47 -0.90 8.33
N LEU A 65 6.31 -1.82 7.85
CA LEU A 65 7.31 -2.49 8.69
C LEU A 65 8.32 -1.49 9.25
N TYR A 66 8.74 -0.52 8.45
CA TYR A 66 9.72 0.47 8.85
C TYR A 66 9.15 1.48 9.86
N LEU A 67 7.98 2.08 9.59
CA LEU A 67 7.30 2.97 10.54
C LEU A 67 7.05 2.31 11.89
N ARG A 68 6.72 1.01 11.87
CA ARG A 68 6.55 0.24 13.10
C ARG A 68 7.85 0.13 13.90
N LYS A 69 8.99 -0.11 13.24
CA LYS A 69 10.30 -0.16 13.91
C LYS A 69 10.66 1.18 14.55
N LEU A 70 10.23 2.29 13.94
CA LEU A 70 10.45 3.64 14.47
C LEU A 70 9.49 4.02 15.61
N GLY A 71 8.38 3.31 15.79
CA GLY A 71 7.33 3.68 16.75
C GLY A 71 6.37 4.77 16.24
N GLU A 72 6.64 5.34 15.07
CA GLU A 72 5.87 6.43 14.44
C GLU A 72 4.60 5.95 13.70
N ARG A 73 4.25 4.67 13.84
CA ARG A 73 3.11 4.12 13.12
C ARG A 73 1.79 4.55 13.77
N GLN A 74 1.05 5.40 13.08
CA GLN A 74 -0.35 5.66 13.42
C GLN A 74 -1.21 4.41 13.17
N PHE A 75 -1.72 3.83 14.26
CA PHE A 75 -2.48 2.58 14.23
C PHE A 75 -3.71 2.68 13.32
N ILE A 76 -4.52 3.73 13.49
CA ILE A 76 -5.79 3.90 12.75
C ILE A 76 -5.54 4.00 11.25
N LEU A 77 -4.62 4.88 10.84
CA LEU A 77 -4.30 5.07 9.43
C LEU A 77 -3.74 3.80 8.79
N SER A 78 -2.90 3.08 9.53
CA SER A 78 -2.34 1.81 9.09
C SER A 78 -3.42 0.76 8.84
N TRP A 79 -4.40 0.63 9.73
CA TRP A 79 -5.50 -0.33 9.58
C TRP A 79 -6.47 0.07 8.48
N LEU A 80 -6.77 1.37 8.37
CA LEU A 80 -7.63 1.90 7.30
C LEU A 80 -7.03 1.61 5.92
N HIS A 81 -5.73 1.85 5.76
CA HIS A 81 -5.02 1.55 4.51
C HIS A 81 -5.10 0.06 4.16
N VAL A 82 -4.86 -0.83 5.13
CA VAL A 82 -4.97 -2.29 4.92
C VAL A 82 -6.39 -2.67 4.54
N ALA A 83 -7.40 -2.20 5.28
CA ALA A 83 -8.80 -2.54 5.04
C ALA A 83 -9.28 -2.09 3.64
N ILE A 84 -8.98 -0.84 3.25
CA ILE A 84 -9.37 -0.31 1.95
C ILE A 84 -8.64 -1.04 0.82
N SER A 85 -7.34 -1.30 0.97
CA SER A 85 -6.55 -2.01 -0.05
C SER A 85 -7.10 -3.42 -0.30
N LEU A 86 -7.44 -4.15 0.76
CA LEU A 86 -8.05 -5.47 0.64
C LEU A 86 -9.43 -5.39 -0.03
N LEU A 87 -10.27 -4.44 0.36
CA LEU A 87 -11.60 -4.26 -0.24
C LEU A 87 -11.52 -3.98 -1.74
N LEU A 88 -10.58 -3.13 -2.18
CA LEU A 88 -10.42 -2.79 -3.59
C LEU A 88 -9.91 -3.98 -4.41
N ILE A 89 -8.93 -4.74 -3.91
CA ILE A 89 -8.44 -5.94 -4.60
C ILE A 89 -9.56 -6.97 -4.75
N MET A 90 -10.29 -7.22 -3.66
CA MET A 90 -11.43 -8.15 -3.66
C MET A 90 -12.51 -7.69 -4.65
N ALA A 91 -12.79 -6.40 -4.74
CA ALA A 91 -13.74 -5.85 -5.69
C ALA A 91 -13.31 -6.09 -7.15
N VAL A 92 -12.04 -5.82 -7.50
CA VAL A 92 -11.55 -6.06 -8.87
C VAL A 92 -11.58 -7.53 -9.23
N LEU A 93 -11.08 -8.40 -8.34
CA LEU A 93 -11.06 -9.84 -8.60
C LEU A 93 -12.48 -10.43 -8.67
N PHE A 94 -13.42 -9.93 -7.85
CA PHE A 94 -14.83 -10.30 -7.96
C PHE A 94 -15.42 -9.89 -9.30
N ILE A 95 -15.20 -8.64 -9.75
CA ILE A 95 -15.69 -8.17 -11.06
C ILE A 95 -15.18 -9.09 -12.17
N PHE A 96 -13.90 -9.45 -12.16
CA PHE A 96 -13.35 -10.36 -13.16
C PHE A 96 -13.85 -11.79 -13.05
N SER A 97 -14.23 -12.26 -11.86
CA SER A 97 -14.83 -13.60 -11.69
C SER A 97 -16.27 -13.70 -12.23
N VAL A 98 -17.01 -12.58 -12.22
CA VAL A 98 -18.42 -12.55 -12.66
C VAL A 98 -18.55 -12.04 -14.10
N ASN A 99 -17.56 -11.30 -14.61
CA ASN A 99 -17.58 -10.79 -15.98
C ASN A 99 -17.15 -11.90 -16.95
N LEU A 100 -18.06 -12.29 -17.84
CA LEU A 100 -17.82 -13.35 -18.82
C LEU A 100 -16.78 -12.88 -19.87
N PRO A 101 -15.83 -13.73 -20.28
CA PRO A 101 -14.92 -13.42 -21.37
C PRO A 101 -15.70 -13.28 -22.68
N ILE A 102 -15.64 -12.10 -23.31
CA ILE A 102 -16.20 -11.90 -24.65
C ILE A 102 -15.19 -12.35 -25.69
N ASN A 103 -15.64 -13.17 -26.64
CA ASN A 103 -14.83 -13.61 -27.77
C ASN A 103 -14.45 -12.39 -28.64
N THR A 104 -13.14 -12.15 -28.79
CA THR A 104 -12.55 -11.06 -29.59
C THR A 104 -12.94 -11.09 -31.08
N GLY A 105 -13.53 -12.17 -31.57
CA GLY A 105 -14.13 -12.28 -32.90
C GLY A 105 -15.39 -11.43 -33.12
N TRP A 106 -15.95 -10.82 -32.06
CA TRP A 106 -17.17 -10.00 -32.13
C TRP A 106 -16.94 -8.59 -32.71
N ARG A 107 -15.73 -8.33 -33.22
CA ARG A 107 -15.29 -7.09 -33.88
C ARG A 107 -16.20 -6.62 -35.03
N TYR A 108 -17.13 -7.46 -35.49
CA TYR A 108 -18.07 -7.14 -36.57
C TYR A 108 -19.55 -7.09 -36.15
N HIS A 109 -19.88 -7.28 -34.87
CA HIS A 109 -21.26 -7.24 -34.35
C HIS A 109 -21.42 -6.13 -33.29
N ILE A 110 -20.78 -4.99 -33.56
CA ILE A 110 -20.63 -3.82 -32.67
C ILE A 110 -22.00 -3.18 -32.29
N GLY A 111 -23.09 -3.60 -32.93
CA GLY A 111 -24.40 -2.95 -32.79
C GLY A 111 -25.29 -3.34 -31.60
N GLU A 112 -25.47 -4.61 -31.24
CA GLU A 112 -26.73 -4.99 -30.54
C GLU A 112 -26.66 -6.18 -29.57
N LEU A 113 -25.57 -6.34 -28.81
CA LEU A 113 -25.56 -7.37 -27.76
C LEU A 113 -25.51 -6.71 -26.39
N THR A 114 -26.62 -6.81 -25.65
CA THR A 114 -26.74 -6.37 -24.24
C THR A 114 -25.60 -6.90 -23.36
N GLN A 115 -24.96 -8.00 -23.77
CA GLN A 115 -23.79 -8.57 -23.11
C GLN A 115 -22.52 -7.73 -23.28
N PHE A 116 -22.31 -7.10 -24.45
CA PHE A 116 -21.17 -6.22 -24.69
C PHE A 116 -21.25 -4.96 -23.82
N SER A 117 -22.42 -4.31 -23.77
CA SER A 117 -22.63 -3.13 -22.91
C SER A 117 -22.41 -3.45 -21.42
N LYS A 118 -22.88 -4.61 -20.96
CA LYS A 118 -22.61 -5.09 -19.59
C LYS A 118 -21.12 -5.31 -19.35
N TRP A 119 -20.43 -5.99 -20.26
CA TRP A 119 -19.00 -6.22 -20.15
C TRP A 119 -18.20 -4.93 -20.13
N GLU A 120 -18.52 -3.97 -21.02
CA GLU A 120 -17.86 -2.67 -21.09
C GLU A 120 -18.03 -1.89 -19.79
N TYR A 121 -19.24 -1.88 -19.23
CA TYR A 121 -19.52 -1.27 -17.93
C TYR A 121 -18.66 -1.86 -16.80
N TYR A 122 -18.62 -3.19 -16.69
CA TYR A 122 -17.81 -3.87 -15.66
C TYR A 122 -16.31 -3.71 -15.88
N ASN A 123 -15.84 -3.72 -17.14
CA ASN A 123 -14.45 -3.45 -17.50
C ASN A 123 -14.04 -2.04 -17.06
N ASN A 124 -14.84 -1.03 -17.41
CA ASN A 124 -14.57 0.36 -17.00
C ASN A 124 -14.56 0.51 -15.47
N MET A 125 -15.48 -0.15 -14.78
CA MET A 125 -15.51 -0.16 -13.32
C MET A 125 -14.24 -0.79 -12.73
N ALA A 126 -13.79 -1.93 -13.25
CA ALA A 126 -12.55 -2.60 -12.81
C ALA A 126 -11.32 -1.72 -13.03
N VAL A 127 -11.24 -1.01 -14.16
CA VAL A 127 -10.15 -0.06 -14.45
C VAL A 127 -10.14 1.08 -13.44
N ILE A 128 -11.29 1.71 -13.17
CA ILE A 128 -11.40 2.81 -12.20
C ILE A 128 -10.99 2.35 -10.79
N ILE A 129 -11.49 1.21 -10.34
CA ILE A 129 -11.14 0.66 -9.01
C ILE A 129 -9.63 0.35 -8.94
N THR A 130 -9.04 -0.18 -10.00
CA THR A 130 -7.59 -0.42 -10.07
C THR A 130 -6.79 0.87 -9.97
N GLN A 131 -7.22 1.95 -10.65
CA GLN A 131 -6.58 3.26 -10.54
C GLN A 131 -6.68 3.83 -9.12
N ILE A 132 -7.84 3.73 -8.48
CA ILE A 132 -8.04 4.14 -7.07
C ILE A 132 -7.12 3.35 -6.15
N PHE A 133 -7.01 2.04 -6.35
CA PHE A 133 -6.12 1.19 -5.58
C PHE A 133 -4.67 1.67 -5.67
N ILE A 134 -4.16 1.91 -6.89
CA ILE A 134 -2.80 2.41 -7.11
C ILE A 134 -2.62 3.78 -6.43
N ALA A 135 -3.58 4.68 -6.57
CA ALA A 135 -3.53 6.01 -5.97
C ALA A 135 -3.41 5.94 -4.43
N ILE A 136 -4.15 5.04 -3.78
CA ILE A 136 -4.07 4.83 -2.33
C ILE A 136 -2.70 4.30 -1.91
N GLN A 137 -2.08 3.41 -2.70
CA GLN A 137 -0.73 2.94 -2.42
C GLN A 137 0.30 4.07 -2.50
N ILE A 138 0.17 4.97 -3.49
CA ILE A 138 1.02 6.15 -3.63
C ILE A 138 0.83 7.09 -2.44
N LEU A 139 -0.41 7.44 -2.09
CA LEU A 139 -0.72 8.34 -0.97
C LEU A 139 -0.17 7.83 0.35
N PHE A 140 -0.35 6.54 0.63
CA PHE A 140 0.20 5.92 1.83
C PHE A 140 1.74 5.93 1.83
N SER A 141 2.35 5.72 0.66
CA SER A 141 3.81 5.74 0.54
C SER A 141 4.37 7.14 0.80
N VAL A 142 3.75 8.18 0.25
CA VAL A 142 4.12 9.58 0.49
C VAL A 142 3.98 9.94 1.97
N TYR A 143 2.84 9.60 2.58
CA TYR A 143 2.63 9.78 4.01
C TYR A 143 3.74 9.13 4.83
N SER A 144 4.04 7.86 4.55
CA SER A 144 5.00 7.08 5.33
C SER A 144 6.41 7.65 5.21
N VAL A 145 6.83 8.04 4.01
CA VAL A 145 8.13 8.70 3.79
C VAL A 145 8.18 10.05 4.53
N GLY A 146 7.10 10.83 4.49
CA GLY A 146 7.01 12.08 5.24
C GLY A 146 7.22 11.89 6.75
N SER A 147 6.53 10.92 7.35
CA SER A 147 6.69 10.59 8.78
C SER A 147 8.10 10.11 9.11
N ILE A 148 8.73 9.33 8.23
CA ILE A 148 10.12 8.88 8.39
C ILE A 148 11.07 10.07 8.41
N ILE A 149 10.91 11.02 7.49
CA ILE A 149 11.77 12.21 7.41
C ILE A 149 11.61 13.05 8.69
N GLN A 150 10.38 13.30 9.12
CA GLN A 150 10.10 14.06 10.35
C GLN A 150 10.76 13.43 11.58
N PHE A 151 10.68 12.11 11.72
CA PHE A 151 11.35 11.38 12.79
C PHE A 151 12.87 11.60 12.81
N HIS A 152 13.52 11.50 11.64
CA HIS A 152 14.97 11.68 11.56
C HIS A 152 15.39 13.12 11.87
N ILE A 153 14.60 14.11 11.47
CA ILE A 153 14.83 15.52 11.79
C ILE A 153 14.73 15.73 13.31
N ALA A 154 13.65 15.26 13.94
CA ALA A 154 13.45 15.38 15.38
C ALA A 154 14.61 14.75 16.18
N LYS A 155 15.01 13.53 15.80
CA LYS A 155 16.14 12.82 16.44
C LYS A 155 17.49 13.51 16.21
N PHE A 156 17.66 14.20 15.09
CA PHE A 156 18.87 14.98 14.85
C PHE A 156 18.91 16.25 15.70
N GLN A 157 17.79 16.94 15.87
CA GLN A 157 17.66 18.09 16.75
C GLN A 157 17.90 17.72 18.22
N GLU A 158 17.32 16.60 18.68
CA GLU A 158 17.53 16.09 20.05
C GLU A 158 19.02 15.82 20.33
N ARG A 159 19.72 15.14 19.41
CA ARG A 159 21.17 14.89 19.55
C ARG A 159 21.97 16.19 19.61
N LYS A 160 21.65 17.17 18.77
CA LYS A 160 22.32 18.48 18.80
C LYS A 160 22.14 19.19 20.14
N ALA A 161 20.93 19.17 20.68
CA ALA A 161 20.65 19.80 21.98
C ALA A 161 21.44 19.15 23.12
N VAL A 162 21.59 17.82 23.11
CA VAL A 162 22.42 17.10 24.10
C VAL A 162 23.90 17.48 23.99
N TYR A 163 24.46 17.54 22.77
CA TYR A 163 25.85 17.96 22.58
C TYR A 163 26.11 19.41 22.99
N GLU A 164 25.15 20.30 22.73
CA GLU A 164 25.25 21.71 23.14
C GLU A 164 25.22 21.85 24.66
N TYR A 165 24.32 21.14 25.33
CA TYR A 165 24.26 21.09 26.80
C TYR A 165 25.57 20.60 27.42
N ASP A 166 26.12 19.47 26.94
CA ASP A 166 27.36 18.90 27.47
C ASP A 166 28.56 19.85 27.28
N ASN A 167 28.66 20.54 26.13
CA ASN A 167 29.73 21.51 25.89
C ASN A 167 29.59 22.76 26.77
N THR A 168 28.38 23.31 26.91
CA THR A 168 28.17 24.49 27.76
C THR A 168 28.44 24.21 29.23
N GLY A 169 28.08 23.02 29.73
CA GLY A 169 28.37 22.62 31.10
C GLY A 169 29.87 22.40 31.36
N TYR A 170 30.60 21.95 30.33
CA TYR A 170 32.05 21.82 30.42
C TYR A 170 32.72 23.20 30.49
N ASP A 171 32.38 24.13 29.60
CA ASP A 171 32.96 25.48 29.57
C ASP A 171 32.69 26.25 30.89
N GLU A 172 31.47 26.23 31.42
CA GLU A 172 31.15 26.88 32.71
C GLU A 172 31.96 26.28 33.89
N SER A 173 32.13 24.96 33.91
CA SER A 173 32.92 24.30 34.97
C SER A 173 34.41 24.63 34.88
N THR A 174 34.92 24.80 33.66
CA THR A 174 36.34 25.10 33.42
C THR A 174 36.66 26.55 33.79
N ASP A 175 35.76 27.48 33.43
CA ASP A 175 35.88 28.89 33.80
C ASP A 175 35.76 29.11 35.31
N ALA A 176 34.84 28.39 35.99
CA ALA A 176 34.72 28.44 37.45
C ALA A 176 35.97 27.92 38.17
N MET A 177 36.60 26.85 37.65
CA MET A 177 37.87 26.35 38.18
C MET A 177 39.03 27.33 37.93
N ALA A 178 39.09 27.96 36.76
CA ALA A 178 40.10 28.96 36.44
C ALA A 178 40.00 30.20 37.35
N GLN A 179 38.78 30.63 37.68
CA GLN A 179 38.54 31.72 38.65
C GLN A 179 38.96 31.35 40.08
N GLN A 180 38.79 30.09 40.51
CA GLN A 180 39.26 29.64 41.83
C GLN A 180 40.79 29.52 41.93
N MET A 181 41.50 29.25 40.85
CA MET A 181 42.97 29.15 40.85
C MET A 181 43.69 30.51 40.75
N THR A 182 42.95 31.59 40.47
CA THR A 182 43.49 32.94 40.28
C THR A 182 43.19 33.90 41.44
N ALA A 183 42.47 33.44 42.46
CA ALA A 183 42.17 34.15 43.71
C ALA A 183 43.05 33.64 44.88
#